data_AF-E9EC32-F1
#
_entry.id   AF-E9EC32-F1
#
_cell.length_a   1.000
_cell.length_b   1.000
_cell.length_c   1.000
_cell.angle_alpha   90.00
_cell.angle_beta   90.00
_cell.angle_gamma   90.00
#
_symmetry.space_group_name_H-M   'P 1'
#
loop_
_entity.id
_entity.type
_entity.pdbx_description
1 polymer ?
#
loop_
_entity_poly.entity_id
_entity_poly.type
_entity_poly.pdbx_seq_one_letter_code
_entity_poly.pdbx_strand_id
1 'polypeptide(L)'
;MGLDRNISRYETTAVYSHPDAKVDIVLVHGLNGNPEKTWTASNGTFWPTDLLPDSLKGVQANILVYGYNADVYSRKNDRSASDNFIHQHAQTLVTGLTLYRKSEGTFRNPIIWVCHSLGGILVKRALLYSNDLRMTHHQDYRSIYVSTFGLIFLGTPHVGSDAATWGLMLQGMADAIMPRKFFESESVLLKTLKKDNETLANINNHFLDIYQRFRIHMVHENHKTDIKGTKITIVDANSASPQLPGVTYYGVEATHSQMCKFASKNAPGFRAVSTDIRQWVQDAPALINVRWEVEEQDKATRMRHEIHERMSPFMSPSSPYVTPSSPFVSPSSPLASPSSPRRESDLSNISSLSLSDGSNLSSLSLSSSTVPRTFLTAPPRQDAVPPKVPTLIVLDEMGAVAEQFYKLRK
;
A
#
# COMPACT_ATOMS: atom_id res chain seq x y z
N MET A 1 -22.55 6.34 -22.13
CA MET A 1 -22.21 6.37 -20.69
C MET A 1 -23.43 5.87 -19.94
N GLY A 2 -23.26 4.98 -18.96
CA GLY A 2 -24.34 4.48 -18.11
C GLY A 2 -24.28 5.12 -16.73
N LEU A 3 -25.44 5.42 -16.14
CA LEU A 3 -25.57 5.87 -14.76
C LEU A 3 -26.45 4.86 -14.02
N ASP A 4 -26.00 4.39 -12.87
CA ASP A 4 -26.79 3.57 -11.96
C ASP A 4 -26.89 4.26 -10.61
N ARG A 5 -28.12 4.40 -10.11
CA ARG A 5 -28.42 4.97 -8.78
C ARG A 5 -28.88 3.91 -7.78
N ASN A 6 -29.00 2.65 -8.18
CA ASN A 6 -29.34 1.55 -7.29
C ASN A 6 -28.06 1.00 -6.63
N ILE A 7 -27.59 1.71 -5.60
CA ILE A 7 -26.35 1.36 -4.91
C ILE A 7 -26.61 0.21 -3.94
N SER A 8 -26.01 -0.94 -4.23
CA SER A 8 -26.11 -2.10 -3.35
C SER A 8 -25.35 -1.87 -2.06
N ARG A 9 -25.87 -2.42 -0.97
CA ARG A 9 -25.30 -2.22 0.36
C ARG A 9 -24.03 -3.04 0.61
N TYR A 10 -23.87 -4.20 -0.02
CA TYR A 10 -22.85 -5.20 0.33
C TYR A 10 -22.11 -5.79 -0.87
N GLU A 11 -21.78 -4.96 -1.87
CA GLU A 11 -20.98 -5.37 -3.02
C GLU A 11 -20.46 -4.14 -3.77
N THR A 12 -19.89 -4.35 -4.96
CA THR A 12 -19.47 -3.28 -5.87
C THR A 12 -20.63 -2.87 -6.76
N THR A 13 -20.90 -1.58 -6.86
CA THR A 13 -21.85 -0.99 -7.82
C THR A 13 -21.12 -0.01 -8.72
N ALA A 14 -21.22 -0.15 -10.05
CA ALA A 14 -20.81 0.89 -10.98
C ALA A 14 -21.88 1.97 -11.05
N VAL A 15 -21.64 3.10 -10.39
CA VAL A 15 -22.57 4.24 -10.40
C VAL A 15 -22.41 5.09 -11.67
N TYR A 16 -21.27 4.96 -12.35
CA TYR A 16 -21.03 5.53 -13.67
C TYR A 16 -20.09 4.62 -14.48
N SER A 17 -20.48 4.32 -15.72
CA SER A 17 -19.69 3.50 -16.65
C SER A 17 -19.39 4.26 -17.95
N HIS A 18 -18.11 4.31 -18.30
CA HIS A 18 -17.64 4.83 -19.58
C HIS A 18 -17.47 3.67 -20.58
N PRO A 19 -17.98 3.76 -21.83
CA PRO A 19 -17.90 2.64 -22.79
C PRO A 19 -16.46 2.19 -23.07
N ASP A 20 -15.54 3.13 -23.16
CA ASP A 20 -14.11 2.85 -23.39
C ASP A 20 -13.27 2.97 -22.11
N ALA A 21 -13.86 2.75 -20.93
CA ALA A 21 -13.19 2.93 -19.65
C ALA A 21 -11.81 2.25 -19.62
N LYS A 22 -10.80 3.04 -19.30
CA LYS A 22 -9.42 2.58 -19.15
C LYS A 22 -9.01 2.45 -17.69
N VAL A 23 -9.74 3.04 -16.76
CA VAL A 23 -9.44 3.09 -15.32
C VAL A 23 -10.71 2.85 -14.51
N ASP A 24 -10.60 2.16 -13.38
CA ASP A 24 -11.68 1.99 -12.41
C ASP A 24 -11.37 2.84 -11.16
N ILE A 25 -12.24 3.80 -10.82
CA ILE A 25 -12.16 4.58 -9.59
C ILE A 25 -13.07 3.91 -8.56
N VAL A 26 -12.54 3.48 -7.42
CA VAL A 26 -13.29 2.70 -6.42
C VAL A 26 -13.39 3.48 -5.11
N LEU A 27 -14.61 3.83 -4.74
CA LEU A 27 -14.92 4.54 -3.50
C LEU A 27 -15.29 3.55 -2.39
N VAL A 28 -14.63 3.64 -1.23
CA VAL A 28 -14.82 2.75 -0.09
C VAL A 28 -15.17 3.53 1.17
N HIS A 29 -16.38 3.32 1.70
CA HIS A 29 -16.87 4.05 2.86
C HIS A 29 -16.22 3.61 4.18
N GLY A 30 -16.40 4.41 5.24
CA GLY A 30 -15.87 4.14 6.57
C GLY A 30 -16.85 3.45 7.53
N LEU A 31 -16.48 3.48 8.81
CA LEU A 31 -17.24 2.94 9.94
C LEU A 31 -18.65 3.55 10.01
N ASN A 32 -19.68 2.71 10.22
CA ASN A 32 -21.09 3.11 10.26
C ASN A 32 -21.54 3.89 9.00
N GLY A 33 -20.77 3.79 7.92
CA GLY A 33 -21.04 4.42 6.64
C GLY A 33 -22.00 3.57 5.80
N ASN A 34 -22.59 4.23 4.81
CA ASN A 34 -23.35 3.57 3.75
C ASN A 34 -22.72 3.99 2.40
N PRO A 35 -22.65 3.08 1.42
CA PRO A 35 -21.99 3.33 0.14
C PRO A 35 -22.57 4.53 -0.62
N GLU A 36 -23.84 4.90 -0.42
CA GLU A 36 -24.40 6.15 -0.96
C GLU A 36 -24.16 7.32 0.00
N LYS A 37 -24.71 7.24 1.22
CA LYS A 37 -24.77 8.37 2.16
C LYS A 37 -23.41 8.96 2.56
N THR A 38 -22.35 8.16 2.51
CA THR A 38 -20.98 8.61 2.83
C THR A 38 -20.53 9.71 1.89
N TRP A 39 -20.95 9.64 0.62
CA TRP A 39 -20.52 10.56 -0.43
C TRP A 39 -21.63 11.55 -0.82
N THR A 40 -22.76 11.56 -0.09
CA THR A 40 -23.87 12.49 -0.32
C THR A 40 -23.78 13.68 0.63
N ALA A 41 -23.69 14.89 0.07
CA ALA A 41 -23.73 16.14 0.81
C ALA A 41 -25.13 16.47 1.34
N SER A 42 -25.22 17.42 2.27
CA SER A 42 -26.49 17.80 2.92
C SER A 42 -27.55 18.36 1.96
N ASN A 43 -27.12 18.89 0.81
CA ASN A 43 -28.00 19.35 -0.28
C ASN A 43 -28.46 18.21 -1.20
N GLY A 44 -28.13 16.95 -0.88
CA GLY A 44 -28.50 15.76 -1.67
C GLY A 44 -27.53 15.45 -2.81
N THR A 45 -26.46 16.23 -3.00
CA THR A 45 -25.48 15.96 -4.06
C THR A 45 -24.66 14.72 -3.74
N PHE A 46 -24.81 13.68 -4.54
CA PHE A 46 -23.97 12.48 -4.53
C PHE A 46 -22.85 12.67 -5.55
N TRP A 47 -21.75 13.25 -5.08
CA TRP A 47 -20.67 13.70 -5.96
C TRP A 47 -20.05 12.64 -6.88
N PRO A 48 -20.05 11.32 -6.58
CA PRO A 48 -19.53 10.31 -7.50
C PRO A 48 -20.26 10.26 -8.84
N THR A 49 -21.55 10.61 -8.90
CA THR A 49 -22.30 10.70 -10.17
C THR A 49 -22.67 12.12 -10.55
N ASP A 50 -22.96 12.98 -9.57
CA ASP A 50 -23.45 14.32 -9.84
C ASP A 50 -22.32 15.32 -10.19
N LEU A 51 -21.08 15.08 -9.74
CA LEU A 51 -19.96 16.03 -9.92
C LEU A 51 -18.74 15.42 -10.61
N LEU A 52 -18.32 14.21 -10.23
CA LEU A 52 -17.07 13.60 -10.70
C LEU A 52 -17.05 13.34 -12.22
N PRO A 53 -18.12 12.82 -12.86
CA PRO A 53 -18.10 12.61 -14.32
C PRO A 53 -17.82 13.89 -15.11
N ASP A 54 -18.32 15.03 -14.64
CA ASP A 54 -18.07 16.33 -15.25
C ASP A 54 -16.59 16.76 -15.12
N SER A 55 -15.96 16.48 -13.99
CA SER A 55 -14.52 16.71 -13.79
C SER A 55 -13.66 15.77 -14.63
N LEU A 56 -14.17 14.58 -14.98
CA LEU A 56 -13.49 13.58 -15.79
C LEU A 56 -13.69 13.76 -17.31
N LYS A 57 -14.21 14.90 -17.76
CA LYS A 57 -14.34 15.18 -19.20
C LYS A 57 -13.00 15.05 -19.93
N GLY A 58 -13.03 14.26 -21.00
CA GLY A 58 -11.87 13.94 -21.83
C GLY A 58 -11.04 12.75 -21.38
N VAL A 59 -11.39 12.07 -20.28
CA VAL A 59 -10.72 10.84 -19.83
C VAL A 59 -11.71 9.70 -19.65
N GLN A 60 -11.27 8.46 -19.84
CA GLN A 60 -12.15 7.29 -19.83
C GLN A 60 -12.00 6.51 -18.52
N ALA A 61 -12.95 6.66 -17.61
CA ALA A 61 -12.96 5.93 -16.35
C ALA A 61 -14.36 5.50 -15.92
N ASN A 62 -14.43 4.36 -15.23
CA ASN A 62 -15.59 3.95 -14.46
C ASN A 62 -15.52 4.53 -13.04
N ILE A 63 -16.67 4.74 -12.42
CA ILE A 63 -16.79 5.13 -11.02
C ILE A 63 -17.59 4.04 -10.31
N LEU A 64 -16.90 3.33 -9.43
CA LEU A 64 -17.40 2.22 -8.65
C LEU A 64 -17.52 2.65 -7.19
N VAL A 65 -18.54 2.15 -6.52
CA VAL A 65 -18.72 2.31 -5.08
C VAL A 65 -18.78 0.92 -4.47
N TYR A 66 -18.01 0.70 -3.42
CA TYR A 66 -18.00 -0.55 -2.69
C TYR A 66 -18.70 -0.40 -1.34
N GLY A 67 -19.76 -1.20 -1.15
CA GLY A 67 -20.46 -1.37 0.10
C GLY A 67 -19.98 -2.60 0.86
N TYR A 68 -19.77 -2.47 2.17
CA TYR A 68 -19.56 -3.60 3.07
C TYR A 68 -20.30 -3.38 4.37
N ASN A 69 -20.49 -4.44 5.14
CA ASN A 69 -21.08 -4.32 6.46
C ASN A 69 -20.12 -3.58 7.40
N ALA A 70 -20.26 -2.26 7.47
CA ALA A 70 -19.63 -1.41 8.47
C ALA A 70 -20.61 -1.05 9.60
N ASP A 71 -21.76 -1.73 9.66
CA ASP A 71 -22.81 -1.43 10.62
C ASP A 71 -22.43 -1.94 12.01
N VAL A 72 -22.67 -1.06 12.95
CA VAL A 72 -22.27 -1.22 14.35
C VAL A 72 -23.43 -1.77 15.20
N TYR A 73 -24.64 -1.79 14.64
CA TYR A 73 -25.91 -1.91 15.37
C TYR A 73 -26.81 -3.06 14.92
N SER A 74 -26.27 -4.11 14.28
CA SER A 74 -27.08 -5.27 13.88
C SER A 74 -27.81 -5.86 15.09
N ARG A 75 -29.15 -5.76 15.06
CA ARG A 75 -30.07 -6.19 16.11
C ARG A 75 -30.19 -7.72 16.10
N LYS A 76 -29.92 -8.32 17.27
CA LYS A 76 -30.32 -9.66 17.73
C LYS A 76 -29.71 -10.85 16.96
N ASN A 77 -28.87 -11.59 17.69
CA ASN A 77 -28.55 -13.02 17.57
C ASN A 77 -27.21 -13.53 16.99
N ASP A 78 -26.26 -12.69 16.56
CA ASP A 78 -24.89 -13.20 16.32
C ASP A 78 -23.89 -12.72 17.37
N ARG A 79 -23.74 -13.56 18.40
CA ARG A 79 -22.77 -13.39 19.48
C ARG A 79 -21.43 -13.97 19.05
N SER A 80 -20.60 -13.19 18.38
CA SER A 80 -19.15 -13.15 18.62
C SER A 80 -18.54 -11.96 17.87
N ALA A 81 -17.75 -11.14 18.57
CA ALA A 81 -16.79 -10.29 17.88
C ALA A 81 -15.78 -11.22 17.20
N SER A 82 -15.82 -11.31 15.87
CA SER A 82 -14.83 -12.06 15.10
C SER A 82 -13.50 -11.32 15.16
N ASP A 83 -12.44 -12.02 15.57
CA ASP A 83 -11.06 -11.53 15.65
C ASP A 83 -10.44 -11.25 14.26
N ASN A 84 -11.22 -11.48 13.19
CA ASN A 84 -10.81 -11.38 11.80
C ASN A 84 -11.75 -10.51 10.96
N PHE A 85 -12.53 -9.62 11.57
CA PHE A 85 -13.55 -8.84 10.87
C PHE A 85 -13.00 -8.09 9.64
N ILE A 86 -11.94 -7.28 9.82
CA ILE A 86 -11.31 -6.55 8.72
C ILE A 86 -10.67 -7.48 7.69
N HIS A 87 -10.12 -8.61 8.14
CA HIS A 87 -9.54 -9.59 7.23
C HIS A 87 -10.60 -10.25 6.34
N GLN A 88 -11.72 -10.67 6.91
CA GLN A 88 -12.84 -11.27 6.17
C GLN A 88 -13.41 -10.29 5.14
N HIS A 89 -13.65 -9.03 5.54
CA HIS A 89 -14.08 -8.00 4.60
C HIS A 89 -13.05 -7.73 3.49
N ALA A 90 -11.75 -7.77 3.80
CA ALA A 90 -10.71 -7.60 2.79
C ALA A 90 -10.71 -8.74 1.76
N GLN A 91 -10.91 -9.99 2.21
CA GLN A 91 -11.04 -11.14 1.31
C GLN A 91 -12.28 -11.01 0.43
N THR A 92 -13.42 -10.65 1.01
CA THR A 92 -14.67 -10.42 0.26
C THR A 92 -14.52 -9.28 -0.76
N LEU A 93 -13.87 -8.17 -0.40
CA LEU A 93 -13.58 -7.07 -1.31
C LEU A 93 -12.72 -7.54 -2.50
N VAL A 94 -11.61 -8.22 -2.23
CA VAL A 94 -10.72 -8.72 -3.30
C VAL A 94 -11.46 -9.69 -4.21
N THR A 95 -12.19 -10.66 -3.66
CA THR A 95 -12.94 -11.63 -4.45
C THR A 95 -14.03 -10.95 -5.27
N GLY A 96 -14.89 -10.15 -4.65
CA GLY A 96 -16.02 -9.49 -5.30
C GLY A 96 -15.57 -8.55 -6.41
N LEU A 97 -14.59 -7.68 -6.13
CA LEU A 97 -14.08 -6.74 -7.14
C LEU A 97 -13.35 -7.45 -8.28
N THR A 98 -12.63 -8.54 -8.00
CA THR A 98 -11.97 -9.34 -9.05
C THR A 98 -13.01 -9.95 -9.98
N LEU A 99 -14.07 -10.56 -9.44
CA LEU A 99 -15.13 -11.19 -10.23
C LEU A 99 -15.92 -10.15 -11.04
N TYR A 100 -16.26 -9.02 -10.43
CA TYR A 100 -16.91 -7.90 -11.12
C TYR A 100 -16.06 -7.40 -12.30
N ARG A 101 -14.78 -7.10 -12.08
CA ARG A 101 -13.91 -6.60 -13.16
C ARG A 101 -13.67 -7.62 -14.27
N LYS A 102 -13.77 -8.92 -13.97
CA LYS A 102 -13.76 -9.96 -15.00
C LYS A 102 -15.04 -9.96 -15.83
N SER A 103 -16.22 -9.83 -15.21
CA SER A 103 -17.49 -9.80 -15.97
C SER A 103 -17.58 -8.59 -16.88
N GLU A 104 -17.04 -7.44 -16.44
CA GLU A 104 -17.06 -6.20 -17.21
C GLU A 104 -15.90 -6.05 -18.21
N GLY A 105 -14.98 -7.02 -18.27
CA GLY A 105 -13.80 -6.94 -19.14
C GLY A 105 -12.78 -5.88 -18.72
N THR A 106 -12.84 -5.36 -17.50
CA THR A 106 -11.94 -4.33 -16.95
C THR A 106 -10.84 -4.91 -16.06
N PHE A 107 -10.65 -6.23 -16.04
CA PHE A 107 -9.74 -6.97 -15.14
C PHE A 107 -8.32 -6.41 -14.99
N ARG A 108 -7.77 -5.79 -16.06
CA ARG A 108 -6.43 -5.19 -16.07
C ARG A 108 -6.39 -3.66 -15.96
N ASN A 109 -7.55 -2.99 -15.99
CA ASN A 109 -7.61 -1.53 -15.86
C ASN A 109 -6.91 -1.08 -14.56
N PRO A 110 -6.20 0.06 -14.54
CA PRO A 110 -5.73 0.64 -13.29
C PRO A 110 -6.87 0.87 -12.31
N ILE A 111 -6.56 0.74 -11.02
CA ILE A 111 -7.46 1.06 -9.92
C ILE A 111 -6.96 2.31 -9.19
N ILE A 112 -7.85 3.28 -9.01
CA ILE A 112 -7.66 4.42 -8.11
C ILE A 112 -8.62 4.26 -6.95
N TRP A 113 -8.11 4.21 -5.73
CA TRP A 113 -8.92 4.08 -4.52
C TRP A 113 -9.21 5.44 -3.90
N VAL A 114 -10.46 5.68 -3.51
CA VAL A 114 -10.85 6.80 -2.65
C VAL A 114 -11.49 6.23 -1.40
N CYS A 115 -10.79 6.32 -0.29
CA CYS A 115 -11.15 5.61 0.93
C CYS A 115 -11.45 6.60 2.05
N HIS A 116 -12.53 6.38 2.79
CA HIS A 116 -12.84 7.17 3.98
C HIS A 116 -12.59 6.37 5.25
N SER A 117 -11.86 6.96 6.21
CA SER A 117 -11.68 6.43 7.57
C SER A 117 -11.31 4.94 7.57
N LEU A 118 -12.10 4.08 8.24
CA LEU A 118 -11.90 2.62 8.33
C LEU A 118 -11.80 1.93 6.96
N GLY A 119 -12.48 2.46 5.94
CA GLY A 119 -12.40 1.94 4.56
C GLY A 119 -10.97 1.97 4.00
N GLY A 120 -10.15 2.92 4.44
CA GLY A 120 -8.73 2.97 4.08
C GLY A 120 -7.95 1.81 4.69
N ILE A 121 -8.23 1.43 5.93
CA ILE A 121 -7.59 0.28 6.58
C ILE A 121 -8.02 -1.03 5.92
N LEU A 122 -9.30 -1.13 5.57
CA LEU A 122 -9.83 -2.26 4.79
C LEU A 122 -9.08 -2.43 3.47
N VAL A 123 -8.92 -1.34 2.69
CA VAL A 123 -8.18 -1.39 1.42
C VAL A 123 -6.71 -1.73 1.62
N LYS A 124 -6.04 -1.21 2.66
CA LYS A 124 -4.67 -1.64 3.00
C LYS A 124 -4.59 -3.16 3.23
N ARG A 125 -5.51 -3.72 4.03
CA ARG A 125 -5.55 -5.18 4.27
C ARG A 125 -5.84 -5.95 2.99
N ALA A 126 -6.73 -5.45 2.13
CA ALA A 126 -7.07 -6.06 0.84
C ALA A 126 -5.86 -6.09 -0.11
N LEU A 127 -5.08 -5.01 -0.18
CA LEU A 127 -3.86 -4.96 -0.99
C LEU A 127 -2.79 -5.92 -0.50
N LEU A 128 -2.60 -6.01 0.83
CA LEU A 128 -1.68 -6.99 1.43
C LEU A 128 -2.13 -8.42 1.10
N TYR A 129 -3.42 -8.73 1.34
CA TYR A 129 -3.98 -10.04 1.00
C TYR A 129 -3.80 -10.38 -0.49
N SER A 130 -4.14 -9.45 -1.38
CA SER A 130 -3.98 -9.62 -2.83
C SER A 130 -2.51 -9.80 -3.24
N ASN A 131 -1.57 -9.10 -2.60
CA ASN A 131 -0.14 -9.24 -2.87
C ASN A 131 0.40 -10.64 -2.50
N ASP A 132 -0.09 -11.20 -1.39
CA ASP A 132 0.34 -12.48 -0.85
C ASP A 132 -0.16 -13.69 -1.68
N LEU A 133 -1.21 -13.51 -2.49
CA LEU A 133 -1.79 -14.54 -3.35
C LEU A 133 -0.91 -14.83 -4.58
N ARG A 134 0.17 -15.59 -4.36
CA ARG A 134 1.10 -16.03 -5.42
C ARG A 134 0.88 -17.48 -5.89
N MET A 135 -0.01 -18.22 -5.23
CA MET A 135 -0.30 -19.62 -5.57
C MET A 135 -1.14 -19.75 -6.85
N THR A 136 -0.88 -20.80 -7.63
CA THR A 136 -1.42 -21.07 -8.98
C THR A 136 -2.95 -21.02 -9.08
N HIS A 137 -3.69 -21.44 -8.05
CA HIS A 137 -5.16 -21.49 -8.08
C HIS A 137 -5.87 -20.17 -7.72
N HIS A 138 -5.13 -19.14 -7.26
CA HIS A 138 -5.70 -17.86 -6.80
C HIS A 138 -5.04 -16.63 -7.43
N GLN A 139 -4.29 -16.81 -8.52
CA GLN A 139 -3.49 -15.74 -9.12
C GLN A 139 -4.33 -14.56 -9.64
N ASP A 140 -5.59 -14.79 -10.01
CA ASP A 140 -6.44 -13.72 -10.51
C ASP A 140 -6.77 -12.67 -9.45
N TYR A 141 -6.81 -13.06 -8.18
CA TYR A 141 -7.08 -12.15 -7.07
C TYR A 141 -5.90 -11.22 -6.78
N ARG A 142 -4.69 -11.54 -7.29
CA ARG A 142 -3.54 -10.64 -7.29
C ARG A 142 -3.70 -9.46 -8.25
N SER A 143 -4.69 -9.51 -9.15
CA SER A 143 -5.03 -8.41 -10.06
C SER A 143 -5.31 -7.10 -9.33
N ILE A 144 -5.90 -7.15 -8.14
CA ILE A 144 -6.21 -5.96 -7.34
C ILE A 144 -4.92 -5.24 -6.94
N TYR A 145 -3.94 -5.97 -6.40
CA TYR A 145 -2.62 -5.41 -6.08
C TYR A 145 -1.87 -4.91 -7.32
N VAL A 146 -1.85 -5.71 -8.40
CA VAL A 146 -1.11 -5.39 -9.63
C VAL A 146 -1.68 -4.15 -10.32
N SER A 147 -3.01 -4.05 -10.36
CA SER A 147 -3.74 -2.97 -11.02
C SER A 147 -3.82 -1.69 -10.18
N THR A 148 -3.58 -1.75 -8.88
CA THR A 148 -3.68 -0.56 -8.02
C THR A 148 -2.61 0.46 -8.39
N PHE A 149 -3.04 1.64 -8.82
CA PHE A 149 -2.18 2.76 -9.19
C PHE A 149 -1.98 3.72 -8.02
N GLY A 150 -3.09 4.14 -7.40
CA GLY A 150 -3.04 5.16 -6.36
C GLY A 150 -4.19 5.07 -5.35
N LEU A 151 -3.97 5.72 -4.20
CA LEU A 151 -4.87 5.77 -3.06
C LEU A 151 -5.03 7.20 -2.56
N ILE A 152 -6.27 7.61 -2.37
CA ILE A 152 -6.64 8.84 -1.68
C ILE A 152 -7.30 8.44 -0.36
N PHE A 153 -6.61 8.69 0.76
CA PHE A 153 -7.12 8.43 2.09
C PHE A 153 -7.75 9.70 2.67
N LEU A 154 -9.04 9.65 2.98
CA LEU A 154 -9.79 10.73 3.62
C LEU A 154 -9.98 10.39 5.10
N GLY A 155 -9.17 10.97 5.97
CA GLY A 155 -9.26 10.77 7.42
C GLY A 155 -8.98 9.33 7.86
N THR A 156 -8.11 8.59 7.18
CA THR A 156 -7.77 7.21 7.60
C THR A 156 -6.72 7.24 8.72
N PRO A 157 -6.95 6.57 9.87
CA PRO A 157 -5.97 6.53 10.96
C PRO A 157 -4.82 5.55 10.67
N HIS A 158 -3.67 6.07 10.22
CA HIS A 158 -2.54 5.28 9.74
C HIS A 158 -1.56 4.80 10.82
N VAL A 159 -1.60 5.33 12.04
CA VAL A 159 -0.70 4.93 13.15
C VAL A 159 -1.41 4.00 14.16
N GLY A 160 -2.59 3.49 13.79
CA GLY A 160 -3.51 2.84 14.73
C GLY A 160 -4.38 3.88 15.45
N SER A 161 -5.36 3.40 16.21
CA SER A 161 -6.28 4.27 16.96
C SER A 161 -6.80 3.53 18.16
N ASP A 162 -6.71 4.16 19.32
CA ASP A 162 -7.25 3.57 20.55
C ASP A 162 -8.79 3.46 20.49
N ALA A 163 -9.36 2.69 21.40
CA ALA A 163 -10.80 2.47 21.45
C ALA A 163 -11.58 3.77 21.68
N ALA A 164 -10.99 4.74 22.39
CA ALA A 164 -11.59 6.04 22.61
C ALA A 164 -11.75 6.78 21.27
N THR A 165 -10.69 6.83 20.46
CA THR A 165 -10.67 7.44 19.13
C THR A 165 -11.72 6.80 18.22
N TRP A 166 -11.81 5.46 18.17
CA TRP A 166 -12.86 4.77 17.40
C TRP A 166 -14.27 5.08 17.90
N GLY A 167 -14.45 5.20 19.22
CA GLY A 167 -15.72 5.62 19.82
C GLY A 167 -16.11 7.05 19.45
N LEU A 168 -15.13 7.95 19.35
CA LEU A 168 -15.33 9.33 18.90
C LEU A 168 -15.62 9.39 17.41
N MET A 169 -14.93 8.60 16.57
CA MET A 169 -15.25 8.48 15.14
C MET A 169 -16.70 8.03 14.96
N LEU A 170 -17.11 6.99 15.69
CA LEU A 170 -18.47 6.49 15.63
C LEU A 170 -19.51 7.57 16.00
N GLN A 171 -19.23 8.37 17.03
CA GLN A 171 -20.10 9.47 17.44
C GLN A 171 -20.11 10.60 16.40
N GLY A 172 -18.95 10.96 15.82
CA GLY A 172 -18.84 12.00 14.80
C GLY A 172 -19.47 11.61 13.45
N MET A 173 -19.61 10.31 13.19
CA MET A 173 -20.24 9.75 11.99
C MET A 173 -21.75 9.48 12.17
N ALA A 174 -22.29 9.69 13.36
CA ALA A 174 -23.71 9.50 13.63
C ALA A 174 -24.57 10.59 12.98
N ASP A 175 -25.66 10.19 12.31
CA ASP A 175 -26.71 11.13 11.92
C ASP A 175 -27.28 11.81 13.18
N ALA A 176 -27.45 13.13 13.14
CA ALA A 176 -27.94 13.94 14.28
C ALA A 176 -29.34 13.53 14.79
N ILE A 177 -30.02 12.64 14.06
CA ILE A 177 -31.37 12.13 14.32
C ILE A 177 -31.32 10.82 15.16
N MET A 178 -30.15 10.17 15.29
CA MET A 178 -30.02 8.94 16.07
C MET A 178 -30.21 9.19 17.58
N PRO A 179 -31.13 8.48 18.26
CA PRO A 179 -31.38 8.69 19.68
C PRO A 179 -30.15 8.38 20.54
N ARG A 180 -29.85 9.27 21.49
CA ARG A 180 -28.65 9.24 22.35
C ARG A 180 -28.40 7.89 23.04
N LYS A 181 -29.46 7.15 23.40
CA LYS A 181 -29.39 5.83 24.04
C LYS A 181 -28.74 4.74 23.18
N PHE A 182 -28.66 4.93 21.86
CA PHE A 182 -27.97 3.98 20.96
C PHE A 182 -26.44 4.08 21.07
N PHE A 183 -25.88 5.15 21.65
CA PHE A 183 -24.43 5.30 21.86
C PHE A 183 -23.98 4.94 23.28
N GLU A 184 -24.91 4.61 24.18
CA GLU A 184 -24.60 4.23 25.57
C GLU A 184 -24.10 2.79 25.68
N SER A 185 -24.45 1.92 24.72
CA SER A 185 -23.92 0.55 24.65
C SER A 185 -22.69 0.47 23.76
N GLU A 186 -21.59 -0.09 24.28
CA GLU A 186 -20.41 -0.44 23.48
C GLU A 186 -20.83 -1.47 22.43
N SER A 187 -20.75 -1.06 21.18
CA SER A 187 -21.21 -1.83 20.05
C SER A 187 -20.29 -2.98 19.70
N VAL A 188 -20.80 -3.99 18.99
CA VAL A 188 -19.99 -5.16 18.57
C VAL A 188 -18.79 -4.71 17.75
N LEU A 189 -19.00 -3.81 16.78
CA LEU A 189 -17.90 -3.32 15.95
C LEU A 189 -16.91 -2.45 16.73
N LEU A 190 -17.33 -1.65 17.72
CA LEU A 190 -16.38 -0.93 18.59
C LEU A 190 -15.58 -1.91 19.48
N LYS A 191 -16.23 -2.98 19.98
CA LYS A 191 -15.55 -4.06 20.70
C LYS A 191 -14.54 -4.79 19.83
N THR A 192 -14.92 -5.07 18.58
CA THR A 192 -14.03 -5.67 17.58
C THR A 192 -12.86 -4.75 17.28
N LEU A 193 -13.08 -3.46 16.98
CA LEU A 193 -11.99 -2.51 16.72
C LEU A 193 -11.06 -2.33 17.94
N LYS A 194 -11.62 -2.36 19.16
CA LYS A 194 -10.85 -2.32 20.41
C LYS A 194 -10.01 -3.58 20.59
N LYS A 195 -10.57 -4.76 20.31
CA LYS A 195 -9.87 -6.05 20.37
C LYS A 195 -8.81 -6.16 19.27
N ASP A 196 -9.09 -5.63 18.10
CA ASP A 196 -8.27 -5.71 16.89
C ASP A 196 -7.31 -4.53 16.73
N ASN A 197 -7.09 -3.69 17.76
CA ASN A 197 -6.23 -2.52 17.61
C ASN A 197 -4.79 -2.91 17.20
N GLU A 198 -4.27 -4.01 17.75
CA GLU A 198 -2.98 -4.57 17.33
C GLU A 198 -3.02 -5.02 15.86
N THR A 199 -4.10 -5.69 15.44
CA THR A 199 -4.32 -6.09 14.04
C THR A 199 -4.35 -4.87 13.10
N LEU A 200 -5.04 -3.80 13.47
CA LEU A 200 -5.13 -2.56 12.68
C LEU A 200 -3.77 -1.85 12.58
N ALA A 201 -3.03 -1.78 13.69
CA ALA A 201 -1.66 -1.27 13.70
C ALA A 201 -0.73 -2.12 12.82
N ASN A 202 -0.86 -3.45 12.90
CA ASN A 202 -0.07 -4.38 12.10
C ASN A 202 -0.37 -4.24 10.59
N ILE A 203 -1.64 -4.06 10.22
CA ILE A 203 -2.03 -3.75 8.82
C ILE A 203 -1.32 -2.49 8.32
N ASN A 204 -1.29 -1.44 9.15
CA ASN A 204 -0.61 -0.21 8.79
C ASN A 204 0.90 -0.40 8.64
N ASN A 205 1.54 -1.14 9.55
CA ASN A 205 2.97 -1.44 9.50
C ASN A 205 3.34 -2.24 8.24
N HIS A 206 2.64 -3.35 7.96
CA HIS A 206 2.91 -4.13 6.74
C HIS A 206 2.61 -3.35 5.45
N PHE A 207 1.66 -2.41 5.48
CA PHE A 207 1.44 -1.54 4.33
C PHE A 207 2.67 -0.68 4.01
N LEU A 208 3.51 -0.35 5.00
CA LEU A 208 4.78 0.36 4.78
C LEU A 208 5.78 -0.44 3.95
N ASP A 209 5.62 -1.76 3.83
CA ASP A 209 6.49 -2.59 2.98
C ASP A 209 6.15 -2.45 1.48
N ILE A 210 4.95 -1.97 1.16
CA ILE A 210 4.46 -1.91 -0.23
C ILE A 210 4.04 -0.50 -0.69
N TYR A 211 3.90 0.47 0.22
CA TYR A 211 3.27 1.76 -0.10
C TYR A 211 3.98 2.55 -1.21
N GLN A 212 5.31 2.48 -1.31
CA GLN A 212 6.10 3.22 -2.31
C GLN A 212 5.77 2.82 -3.75
N ARG A 213 5.11 1.67 -3.91
CA ARG A 213 4.58 1.25 -5.20
C ARG A 213 3.42 2.15 -5.64
N PHE A 214 2.68 2.80 -4.75
CA PHE A 214 1.45 3.52 -5.11
C PHE A 214 1.64 5.03 -5.06
N ARG A 215 0.84 5.76 -5.84
CA ARG A 215 0.62 7.19 -5.60
C ARG A 215 -0.31 7.33 -4.40
N ILE A 216 0.07 8.11 -3.38
CA ILE A 216 -0.73 8.19 -2.14
C ILE A 216 -0.96 9.64 -1.77
N HIS A 217 -2.23 10.00 -1.62
CA HIS A 217 -2.68 11.25 -1.03
C HIS A 217 -3.29 10.95 0.34
N MET A 218 -2.81 11.63 1.38
CA MET A 218 -3.33 11.56 2.73
C MET A 218 -4.01 12.89 3.08
N VAL A 219 -5.32 12.83 3.28
CA VAL A 219 -6.16 14.00 3.49
C VAL A 219 -6.67 13.98 4.92
N HIS A 220 -6.46 15.08 5.65
CA HIS A 220 -6.90 15.22 7.04
C HIS A 220 -7.99 16.29 7.18
N GLU A 221 -8.77 16.19 8.26
CA GLU A 221 -9.75 17.21 8.62
C GLU A 221 -9.06 18.44 9.22
N ASN A 222 -9.61 19.64 8.97
CA ASN A 222 -9.17 20.87 9.61
C ASN A 222 -10.19 21.44 10.60
N HIS A 223 -11.45 20.99 10.54
CA HIS A 223 -12.46 21.36 11.54
C HIS A 223 -12.62 20.27 12.59
N LYS A 224 -12.65 20.71 13.85
CA LYS A 224 -13.00 19.85 14.97
C LYS A 224 -14.49 19.48 14.92
N THR A 225 -14.80 18.22 15.18
CA THR A 225 -16.17 17.75 15.37
C THR A 225 -16.64 18.11 16.78
N ASP A 226 -17.84 18.68 16.89
CA ASP A 226 -18.47 18.93 18.19
C ASP A 226 -19.11 17.64 18.71
N ILE A 227 -18.51 17.07 19.75
CA ILE A 227 -19.04 15.92 20.48
C ILE A 227 -19.42 16.40 21.87
N LYS A 228 -20.73 16.49 22.12
CA LYS A 228 -21.32 16.86 23.42
C LYS A 228 -20.82 18.21 23.97
N GLY A 229 -20.65 19.21 23.11
CA GLY A 229 -20.17 20.55 23.50
C GLY A 229 -18.64 20.66 23.56
N THR A 230 -17.91 19.58 23.26
CA THR A 230 -16.45 19.57 23.18
C THR A 230 -16.03 19.43 21.73
N LYS A 231 -15.29 20.42 21.23
CA LYS A 231 -14.70 20.37 19.88
C LYS A 231 -13.43 19.53 19.89
N ILE A 232 -13.44 18.40 19.20
CA ILE A 232 -12.28 17.50 19.08
C ILE A 232 -11.97 17.18 17.63
N THR A 233 -10.68 17.02 17.32
CA THR A 233 -10.26 16.41 16.05
C THR A 233 -10.44 14.90 16.21
N ILE A 234 -11.17 14.28 15.29
CA ILE A 234 -11.49 12.84 15.30
C ILE A 234 -10.26 12.02 14.94
N VAL A 235 -9.44 12.49 14.00
CA VAL A 235 -8.13 11.89 13.69
C VAL A 235 -7.05 12.93 13.81
N ASP A 236 -6.13 12.73 14.76
CA ASP A 236 -4.95 13.58 14.88
C ASP A 236 -4.20 13.65 13.54
N ALA A 237 -3.72 14.83 13.17
CA ALA A 237 -3.03 15.04 11.91
C ALA A 237 -1.81 14.10 11.76
N ASN A 238 -1.10 13.77 12.85
CA ASN A 238 0.03 12.84 12.78
C ASN A 238 -0.42 11.39 12.55
N SER A 239 -1.63 11.01 13.00
CA SER A 239 -2.20 9.69 12.71
C SER A 239 -2.78 9.61 11.30
N ALA A 240 -3.43 10.68 10.82
CA ALA A 240 -3.96 10.77 9.46
C ALA A 240 -2.86 10.99 8.40
N SER A 241 -1.68 11.48 8.80
CA SER A 241 -0.61 11.92 7.90
C SER A 241 0.78 11.65 8.49
N PRO A 242 1.15 10.36 8.72
CA PRO A 242 2.52 10.02 9.07
C PRO A 242 3.43 10.47 7.93
N GLN A 243 4.53 11.17 8.23
CA GLN A 243 5.43 11.67 7.19
C GLN A 243 6.17 10.53 6.50
N LEU A 244 5.82 10.29 5.24
CA LEU A 244 6.35 9.23 4.38
C LEU A 244 6.87 9.85 3.08
N PRO A 245 8.04 9.41 2.58
CA PRO A 245 8.55 9.85 1.28
C PRO A 245 7.57 9.56 0.14
N GLY A 246 7.39 10.53 -0.77
CA GLY A 246 6.58 10.36 -1.98
C GLY A 246 5.06 10.38 -1.76
N VAL A 247 4.60 10.77 -0.57
CA VAL A 247 3.18 10.94 -0.24
C VAL A 247 2.81 12.43 -0.26
N THR A 248 1.63 12.75 -0.80
CA THR A 248 1.07 14.10 -0.80
C THR A 248 0.14 14.27 0.40
N TYR A 249 0.21 15.42 1.07
CA TYR A 249 -0.61 15.73 2.24
C TYR A 249 -1.36 17.04 2.03
N TYR A 250 -2.64 17.07 2.39
CA TYR A 250 -3.41 18.31 2.45
C TYR A 250 -4.62 18.20 3.38
N GLY A 251 -5.01 19.34 3.94
CA GLY A 251 -6.20 19.45 4.79
C GLY A 251 -7.46 19.82 3.98
N VAL A 252 -8.61 19.40 4.48
CA VAL A 252 -9.92 19.88 4.01
C VAL A 252 -10.61 20.63 5.14
N GLU A 253 -11.12 21.83 4.85
CA GLU A 253 -11.89 22.69 5.77
C GLU A 253 -13.29 22.12 6.07
N ALA A 254 -13.32 20.94 6.68
CA ALA A 254 -14.50 20.18 7.05
C ALA A 254 -14.20 19.31 8.27
N THR A 255 -15.25 18.83 8.93
CA THR A 255 -15.14 17.79 9.96
C THR A 255 -14.94 16.42 9.31
N HIS A 256 -14.51 15.43 10.09
CA HIS A 256 -14.26 14.06 9.64
C HIS A 256 -15.41 13.44 8.85
N SER A 257 -16.65 13.69 9.25
CA SER A 257 -17.85 13.17 8.57
C SER A 257 -18.27 13.97 7.35
N GLN A 258 -17.79 15.22 7.21
CA GLN A 258 -18.12 16.12 6.10
C GLN A 258 -17.01 16.20 5.04
N MET A 259 -15.78 15.80 5.35
CA MET A 259 -14.64 15.93 4.44
C MET A 259 -14.77 15.13 3.13
N CYS A 260 -15.63 14.12 3.11
CA CYS A 260 -15.95 13.28 1.95
C CYS A 260 -17.28 13.65 1.27
N LYS A 261 -17.94 14.74 1.71
CA LYS A 261 -19.28 15.15 1.28
C LYS A 261 -19.25 16.49 0.56
N PHE A 262 -19.04 16.44 -0.75
CA PHE A 262 -18.88 17.64 -1.56
C PHE A 262 -20.21 18.15 -2.13
N ALA A 263 -20.62 19.35 -1.70
CA ALA A 263 -21.90 19.95 -2.12
C ALA A 263 -21.87 20.59 -3.52
N SER A 264 -20.68 20.90 -4.07
CA SER A 264 -20.55 21.50 -5.41
C SER A 264 -19.16 21.29 -6.01
N LYS A 265 -19.05 21.46 -7.34
CA LYS A 265 -17.77 21.42 -8.08
C LYS A 265 -16.75 22.48 -7.63
N ASN A 266 -17.21 23.54 -6.98
CA ASN A 266 -16.37 24.63 -6.49
C ASN A 266 -15.88 24.39 -5.05
N ALA A 267 -16.34 23.32 -4.39
CA ALA A 267 -15.85 22.97 -3.06
C ALA A 267 -14.33 22.71 -3.12
N PRO A 268 -13.50 23.39 -2.29
CA PRO A 268 -12.05 23.26 -2.37
C PRO A 268 -11.55 21.81 -2.28
N GLY A 269 -12.11 21.02 -1.35
CA GLY A 269 -11.77 19.61 -1.19
C GLY A 269 -12.13 18.77 -2.43
N PHE A 270 -13.27 19.04 -3.07
CA PHE A 270 -13.65 18.35 -4.32
C PHE A 270 -12.71 18.72 -5.45
N ARG A 271 -12.37 20.00 -5.59
CA ARG A 271 -11.46 20.46 -6.65
C ARG A 271 -10.10 19.78 -6.53
N ALA A 272 -9.53 19.70 -5.32
CA ALA A 272 -8.27 18.98 -5.09
C ALA A 272 -8.39 17.51 -5.49
N VAL A 273 -9.32 16.77 -4.87
CA VAL A 273 -9.51 15.33 -5.11
C VAL A 273 -9.80 15.02 -6.58
N SER A 274 -10.74 15.74 -7.21
CA SER A 274 -11.12 15.46 -8.60
C SER A 274 -10.04 15.85 -9.62
N THR A 275 -9.22 16.87 -9.33
CA THR A 275 -8.07 17.23 -10.18
C THR A 275 -7.02 16.12 -10.16
N ASP A 276 -6.70 15.61 -8.97
CA ASP A 276 -5.73 14.53 -8.81
C ASP A 276 -6.22 13.23 -9.44
N ILE A 277 -7.49 12.86 -9.21
CA ILE A 277 -8.09 11.68 -9.86
C ILE A 277 -8.01 11.82 -11.38
N ARG A 278 -8.37 12.98 -11.94
CA ARG A 278 -8.32 13.20 -13.40
C ARG A 278 -6.91 13.01 -13.95
N GLN A 279 -5.91 13.58 -13.28
CA GLN A 279 -4.50 13.41 -13.66
C GLN A 279 -4.09 11.93 -13.60
N TRP A 280 -4.43 11.25 -12.52
CA TRP A 280 -4.11 9.83 -12.35
C TRP A 280 -4.80 8.94 -13.38
N VAL A 281 -6.02 9.26 -13.82
CA VAL A 281 -6.69 8.51 -14.89
C VAL A 281 -5.87 8.57 -16.20
N GLN A 282 -5.17 9.68 -16.46
CA GLN A 282 -4.32 9.81 -17.65
C GLN A 282 -3.01 9.05 -17.51
N ASP A 283 -2.39 9.11 -16.33
CA ASP A 283 -1.05 8.54 -16.09
C ASP A 283 -1.07 7.03 -15.86
N ALA A 284 -2.15 6.51 -15.26
CA ALA A 284 -2.19 5.16 -14.75
C ALA A 284 -2.06 4.03 -15.79
N PRO A 285 -2.69 4.10 -16.98
CA PRO A 285 -2.64 3.00 -17.95
C PRO A 285 -1.23 2.59 -18.34
N ALA A 286 -0.34 3.56 -18.61
CA ALA A 286 1.03 3.28 -19.00
C ALA A 286 1.81 2.54 -17.90
N LEU A 287 1.71 3.01 -16.65
CA LEU A 287 2.42 2.39 -15.52
C LEU A 287 1.89 0.99 -15.20
N ILE A 288 0.57 0.80 -15.21
CA ILE A 288 -0.04 -0.48 -14.87
C ILE A 288 0.20 -1.54 -15.94
N ASN A 289 0.28 -1.16 -17.22
CA ASN A 289 0.66 -2.09 -18.29
C ASN A 289 2.04 -2.72 -18.01
N VAL A 290 3.03 -1.91 -17.63
CA VAL A 290 4.37 -2.42 -17.24
C VAL A 290 4.28 -3.37 -16.04
N ARG A 291 3.43 -3.09 -15.06
CA ARG A 291 3.25 -3.99 -13.90
C ARG A 291 2.65 -5.33 -14.30
N TRP A 292 1.71 -5.34 -15.24
CA TRP A 292 1.13 -6.56 -15.76
C TRP A 292 2.15 -7.36 -16.57
N GLU A 293 2.99 -6.71 -17.37
CA GLU A 293 4.07 -7.40 -18.10
C GLU A 293 5.02 -8.12 -17.14
N VAL A 294 5.47 -7.43 -16.08
CA VAL A 294 6.29 -8.05 -15.02
C VAL A 294 5.54 -9.18 -14.32
N GLU A 295 4.27 -8.98 -13.99
CA GLU A 295 3.47 -10.03 -13.33
C GLU A 295 3.35 -11.30 -14.17
N GLU A 296 3.10 -11.16 -15.48
CA GLU A 296 2.97 -12.30 -16.39
C GLU A 296 4.32 -13.01 -16.61
N GLN A 297 5.43 -12.25 -16.66
CA GLN A 297 6.78 -12.83 -16.68
C GLN A 297 7.09 -13.62 -15.40
N ASP A 298 6.76 -13.06 -14.23
CA ASP A 298 6.94 -13.73 -12.93
C ASP A 298 6.09 -14.99 -12.83
N LYS A 299 4.84 -14.95 -13.32
CA LYS A 299 3.97 -16.14 -13.40
C LYS A 299 4.56 -17.21 -14.30
N ALA A 300 5.01 -16.85 -15.51
CA ALA A 300 5.61 -17.80 -16.44
C ALA A 300 6.88 -18.44 -15.87
N THR A 301 7.73 -17.65 -15.20
CA THR A 301 8.93 -18.15 -14.53
C THR A 301 8.58 -19.11 -13.40
N ARG A 302 7.65 -18.76 -12.52
CA ARG A 302 7.19 -19.65 -11.44
C ARG A 302 6.61 -20.96 -11.96
N MET A 303 5.77 -20.89 -13.00
CA MET A 303 5.21 -22.08 -13.63
C MET A 303 6.29 -22.99 -14.23
N ARG A 304 7.31 -22.41 -14.87
CA ARG A 304 8.47 -23.17 -15.38
C ARG A 304 9.23 -23.86 -14.25
N HIS A 305 9.48 -23.17 -13.14
CA HIS A 305 10.15 -23.76 -11.97
C HIS A 305 9.31 -24.89 -11.35
N GLU A 306 8.01 -24.71 -11.17
CA GLU A 306 7.11 -25.73 -10.63
C GLU A 306 7.05 -26.98 -11.51
N ILE A 307 7.00 -26.80 -12.84
CA ILE A 307 7.09 -27.92 -13.80
C ILE A 307 8.45 -28.61 -13.68
N HIS A 308 9.55 -27.85 -13.65
CA HIS A 308 10.90 -28.40 -13.53
C HIS A 308 11.08 -29.21 -12.24
N GLU A 309 10.60 -28.70 -11.10
CA GLU A 309 10.65 -29.40 -9.81
C GLU A 309 9.85 -30.71 -9.85
N ARG A 310 8.64 -30.70 -10.44
CA ARG A 310 7.81 -31.91 -10.58
C ARG A 310 8.38 -32.92 -11.57
N MET A 311 9.07 -32.46 -12.61
CA MET A 311 9.63 -33.32 -13.66
C MET A 311 11.06 -33.79 -13.34
N SER A 312 11.79 -33.10 -12.47
CA SER A 312 13.18 -33.42 -12.10
C SER A 312 13.38 -34.89 -11.66
N PRO A 313 12.48 -35.54 -10.90
CA PRO A 313 12.62 -36.96 -10.56
C PRO A 313 12.44 -37.92 -11.74
N PHE A 314 11.82 -37.47 -12.84
CA PHE A 314 11.56 -38.27 -14.05
C PHE A 314 12.57 -37.98 -15.16
N MET A 315 13.40 -36.96 -15.00
CA MET A 315 14.54 -36.67 -15.88
C MET A 315 15.77 -37.40 -15.35
N SER A 316 15.87 -38.71 -15.61
CA SER A 316 17.07 -39.50 -15.27
C SER A 316 18.32 -38.84 -15.87
N PRO A 317 19.46 -38.78 -15.14
CA PRO A 317 20.73 -38.46 -15.78
C PRO A 317 21.03 -39.61 -16.75
N SER A 318 21.15 -39.30 -18.04
CA SER A 318 21.66 -40.24 -19.03
C SER A 318 22.99 -40.80 -18.54
N SER A 319 23.01 -42.11 -18.29
CA SER A 319 24.15 -42.90 -17.83
C SER A 319 25.40 -42.64 -18.69
N PRO A 320 26.56 -42.27 -18.12
CA PRO A 320 27.82 -42.27 -18.83
C PRO A 320 28.65 -43.48 -18.39
N TYR A 321 28.23 -44.71 -18.68
CA TYR A 321 29.11 -45.87 -18.55
C TYR A 321 28.86 -46.89 -19.67
N VAL A 322 29.51 -46.65 -20.81
CA VAL A 322 29.99 -47.74 -21.66
C VAL A 322 31.47 -47.90 -21.29
N THR A 323 31.79 -48.91 -20.51
CA THR A 323 33.15 -49.43 -20.36
C THR A 323 33.45 -50.39 -21.51
N PRO A 324 34.66 -50.32 -22.09
CA PRO A 324 35.32 -51.52 -22.55
C PRO A 324 36.53 -51.80 -21.66
N SER A 325 36.53 -53.02 -21.14
CA SER A 325 37.58 -53.74 -20.42
C SER A 325 39.00 -53.53 -20.96
N SER A 326 39.94 -53.21 -20.07
CA SER A 326 41.38 -53.48 -20.25
C SER A 326 41.66 -54.98 -20.23
N PRO A 327 42.80 -55.39 -20.82
CA PRO A 327 43.70 -56.24 -20.04
C PRO A 327 45.19 -55.85 -20.15
N PHE A 328 45.83 -55.92 -18.98
CA PHE A 328 47.18 -56.45 -18.70
C PHE A 328 48.49 -55.74 -19.20
N VAL A 329 49.28 -55.35 -18.17
CA VAL A 329 50.71 -55.66 -17.92
C VAL A 329 51.82 -54.91 -18.70
N SER A 330 52.56 -54.07 -17.96
CA SER A 330 53.95 -53.62 -18.17
C SER A 330 54.94 -54.75 -17.78
N PRO A 331 56.21 -54.81 -18.24
CA PRO A 331 57.20 -53.73 -18.00
C PRO A 331 58.33 -53.59 -19.06
N SER A 332 59.01 -52.43 -19.08
CA SER A 332 60.49 -52.26 -19.13
C SER A 332 60.91 -50.91 -19.74
N SER A 333 61.87 -50.24 -19.09
CA SER A 333 62.73 -49.17 -19.64
C SER A 333 64.10 -49.78 -19.98
N PRO A 334 65.03 -49.14 -20.74
CA PRO A 334 65.74 -47.94 -20.26
C PRO A 334 66.35 -46.96 -21.31
N LEU A 335 66.97 -45.89 -20.77
CA LEU A 335 68.05 -45.03 -21.30
C LEU A 335 67.75 -43.89 -22.31
N ALA A 336 67.92 -42.62 -21.89
CA ALA A 336 69.13 -41.80 -22.10
C ALA A 336 68.86 -40.27 -22.00
N SER A 337 69.59 -39.61 -21.09
CA SER A 337 69.90 -38.16 -21.01
C SER A 337 71.08 -37.82 -21.97
N PRO A 338 71.53 -36.54 -22.22
CA PRO A 338 71.62 -35.42 -21.26
C PRO A 338 71.44 -33.98 -21.79
N SER A 339 71.19 -33.02 -20.89
CA SER A 339 72.11 -31.89 -20.58
C SER A 339 71.43 -30.78 -19.76
N SER A 340 72.05 -30.49 -18.61
CA SER A 340 71.89 -29.32 -17.72
C SER A 340 72.91 -28.23 -18.15
N PRO A 341 72.99 -26.99 -17.57
CA PRO A 341 72.90 -26.73 -16.12
C PRO A 341 72.36 -25.37 -15.58
N ARG A 342 71.91 -25.47 -14.31
CA ARG A 342 72.16 -24.62 -13.12
C ARG A 342 71.68 -23.16 -13.03
N ARG A 343 70.85 -22.89 -12.01
CA ARG A 343 71.20 -22.35 -10.65
C ARG A 343 69.94 -22.47 -9.77
N GLU A 344 69.88 -23.26 -8.68
CA GLU A 344 70.34 -22.99 -7.28
C GLU A 344 70.01 -21.57 -6.80
N SER A 345 69.35 -21.32 -5.65
CA SER A 345 69.22 -22.13 -4.42
C SER A 345 68.16 -21.56 -3.46
N ASP A 346 67.52 -22.47 -2.72
CA ASP A 346 67.06 -22.46 -1.32
C ASP A 346 65.98 -21.46 -0.85
N LEU A 347 64.79 -21.87 -0.38
CA LEU A 347 64.39 -22.78 0.71
C LEU A 347 64.74 -22.29 2.13
N SER A 348 63.70 -21.93 2.90
CA SER A 348 63.29 -22.57 4.18
C SER A 348 62.21 -21.69 4.84
N ASN A 349 60.99 -22.20 5.12
CA ASN A 349 60.58 -23.03 6.28
C ASN A 349 60.66 -22.24 7.61
N ILE A 350 59.75 -22.26 8.60
CA ILE A 350 58.62 -23.11 9.01
C ILE A 350 57.82 -22.35 10.13
N SER A 351 56.59 -22.82 10.41
CA SER A 351 55.84 -22.80 11.71
C SER A 351 55.28 -21.46 12.24
N SER A 352 53.97 -21.26 12.32
CA SER A 352 52.93 -21.82 13.22
C SER A 352 52.97 -21.26 14.65
N LEU A 353 51.84 -20.72 15.13
CA LEU A 353 51.30 -20.90 16.49
C LEU A 353 49.89 -20.29 16.62
N SER A 354 49.16 -20.82 17.59
CA SER A 354 47.70 -20.91 17.74
C SER A 354 47.10 -19.97 18.80
N LEU A 355 45.77 -19.78 18.71
CA LEU A 355 44.73 -19.69 19.77
C LEU A 355 45.01 -18.91 21.07
N SER A 356 44.17 -17.92 21.42
CA SER A 356 43.03 -18.08 22.37
C SER A 356 42.47 -16.75 22.92
N ASP A 357 41.14 -16.76 23.13
CA ASP A 357 40.29 -16.16 24.18
C ASP A 357 40.43 -14.73 24.72
N GLY A 358 39.26 -14.13 25.01
CA GLY A 358 39.05 -13.46 26.32
C GLY A 358 38.40 -12.08 26.35
N SER A 359 37.06 -12.07 26.37
CA SER A 359 36.16 -11.30 27.27
C SER A 359 36.33 -9.80 27.63
N ASN A 360 35.17 -9.12 27.54
CA ASN A 360 34.57 -8.12 28.44
C ASN A 360 35.11 -6.68 28.57
N LEU A 361 34.18 -5.72 28.50
CA LEU A 361 33.95 -4.53 29.38
C LEU A 361 32.87 -3.64 28.72
N SER A 362 31.61 -3.68 29.16
CA SER A 362 30.95 -2.82 30.16
C SER A 362 30.74 -1.34 29.76
N SER A 363 29.47 -1.02 29.47
CA SER A 363 28.67 0.14 29.93
C SER A 363 29.38 1.46 30.28
N LEU A 364 29.03 2.52 29.54
CA LEU A 364 29.06 3.90 30.06
C LEU A 364 27.77 4.63 29.70
N SER A 365 26.96 4.88 30.74
CA SER A 365 25.89 5.87 30.77
C SER A 365 26.50 7.25 30.98
N LEU A 366 26.06 8.27 30.24
CA LEU A 366 26.32 9.67 30.56
C LEU A 366 25.06 10.50 30.42
N SER A 367 24.86 11.27 31.48
CA SER A 367 23.69 12.03 31.91
C SER A 367 23.47 13.32 31.12
N SER A 368 22.21 13.75 31.15
CA SER A 368 21.70 15.05 30.74
C SER A 368 22.41 16.23 31.39
N SER A 369 22.81 17.23 30.58
CA SER A 369 23.01 18.59 31.05
C SER A 369 22.31 19.59 30.12
N THR A 370 21.49 20.43 30.76
CA THR A 370 20.67 21.49 30.20
C THR A 370 21.53 22.73 30.01
N VAL A 371 21.50 23.34 28.82
CA VAL A 371 22.09 24.67 28.57
C VAL A 371 20.98 25.66 28.17
N PRO A 372 20.92 26.88 28.72
CA PRO A 372 19.84 27.82 28.47
C PRO A 372 19.95 28.51 27.10
N ARG A 373 18.78 28.78 26.50
CA ARG A 373 18.59 29.60 25.30
C ARG A 373 18.97 31.06 25.57
N THR A 374 19.72 31.67 24.66
CA THR A 374 19.80 33.12 24.50
C THR A 374 19.37 33.50 23.09
N PHE A 375 18.37 34.38 23.01
CA PHE A 375 17.81 34.92 21.78
C PHE A 375 18.81 35.88 21.12
N LEU A 376 19.08 35.69 19.84
CA LEU A 376 19.68 36.72 18.98
C LEU A 376 18.67 37.09 17.89
N THR A 377 18.34 38.38 17.90
CA THR A 377 17.45 39.10 17.00
C THR A 377 18.04 39.21 15.59
N ALA A 378 17.19 39.06 14.58
CA ALA A 378 17.55 39.14 13.17
C ALA A 378 17.75 40.60 12.70
N PRO A 379 18.71 40.88 11.78
CA PRO A 379 18.78 42.14 11.05
C PRO A 379 17.86 42.16 9.81
N PRO A 380 17.53 43.35 9.26
CA PRO A 380 16.38 43.55 8.38
C PRO A 380 16.62 43.17 6.90
N ARG A 381 15.50 42.99 6.19
CA ARG A 381 15.35 42.59 4.78
C ARG A 381 16.05 43.56 3.81
N GLN A 382 16.71 43.00 2.80
CA GLN A 382 17.04 43.64 1.52
C GLN A 382 16.19 43.05 0.40
N ASP A 383 15.81 43.91 -0.54
CA ASP A 383 14.86 43.66 -1.63
C ASP A 383 15.44 42.86 -2.83
N ALA A 384 14.57 42.00 -3.36
CA ALA A 384 14.35 41.57 -4.75
C ALA A 384 15.51 41.13 -5.69
N VAL A 385 15.46 39.85 -6.09
CA VAL A 385 15.87 39.34 -7.43
C VAL A 385 14.88 38.23 -7.85
N PRO A 386 14.36 38.18 -9.10
CA PRO A 386 13.40 37.16 -9.51
C PRO A 386 14.11 35.84 -9.90
N PRO A 387 13.50 34.66 -9.68
CA PRO A 387 14.11 33.41 -10.12
C PRO A 387 13.87 33.16 -11.62
N LYS A 388 14.97 32.77 -12.27
CA LYS A 388 15.10 32.30 -13.65
C LYS A 388 14.39 30.95 -13.86
N VAL A 389 13.94 30.74 -15.09
CA VAL A 389 13.41 29.50 -15.66
C VAL A 389 14.37 28.31 -15.41
N PRO A 390 13.90 27.10 -15.04
CA PRO A 390 14.78 25.93 -14.95
C PRO A 390 15.04 25.36 -16.34
N THR A 391 16.32 25.31 -16.68
CA THR A 391 16.92 24.55 -17.79
C THR A 391 16.84 23.05 -17.50
N LEU A 392 16.53 22.29 -18.54
CA LEU A 392 16.55 20.82 -18.60
C LEU A 392 17.95 20.28 -18.23
N ILE A 393 18.07 19.46 -17.18
CA ILE A 393 19.31 18.71 -16.89
C ILE A 393 19.07 17.25 -17.25
N VAL A 394 19.96 16.77 -18.11
CA VAL A 394 19.98 15.47 -18.76
C VAL A 394 20.41 14.36 -17.79
N LEU A 395 19.81 13.19 -17.98
CA LEU A 395 20.09 11.90 -17.36
C LEU A 395 21.57 11.50 -17.50
N ASP A 396 22.37 11.64 -16.44
CA ASP A 396 23.64 10.88 -16.35
C ASP A 396 24.14 10.60 -14.91
N GLU A 397 23.53 11.18 -13.87
CA GLU A 397 24.03 11.00 -12.48
C GLU A 397 23.41 9.84 -11.68
N MET A 398 22.50 9.04 -12.27
CA MET A 398 21.88 7.91 -11.54
C MET A 398 22.78 6.67 -11.44
N GLY A 399 23.82 6.55 -12.28
CA GLY A 399 24.76 5.43 -12.24
C GLY A 399 25.69 5.46 -11.01
N ALA A 400 26.16 6.65 -10.62
CA ALA A 400 27.11 6.81 -9.52
C ALA A 400 26.47 6.58 -8.13
N VAL A 401 25.19 6.92 -7.98
CA VAL A 401 24.45 6.72 -6.72
C VAL A 401 24.15 5.23 -6.48
N ALA A 402 23.86 4.47 -7.53
CA ALA A 402 23.59 3.03 -7.41
C ALA A 402 24.83 2.24 -6.96
N GLU A 403 26.04 2.64 -7.37
CA GLU A 403 27.28 1.97 -6.98
C GLU A 403 27.68 2.24 -5.52
N GLN A 404 27.36 3.44 -5.01
CA GLN A 404 27.57 3.77 -3.59
C GLN A 404 26.65 2.97 -2.66
N PHE A 405 25.40 2.71 -3.07
CA PHE A 405 24.48 1.88 -2.29
C PHE A 405 24.86 0.40 -2.24
N TYR A 406 25.53 -0.12 -3.28
CA TYR A 406 25.98 -1.52 -3.29
C TYR A 406 27.18 -1.77 -2.36
N LYS A 407 28.05 -0.76 -2.17
CA LYS A 407 29.23 -0.87 -1.29
C LYS A 407 28.90 -0.73 0.21
N LEU A 408 27.73 -0.19 0.57
CA LEU A 408 27.28 -0.06 1.96
C LEU A 408 26.54 -1.28 2.50
N ARG A 409 26.38 -2.35 1.69
CA ARG A 409 25.61 -3.55 2.05
C ARG A 409 26.45 -4.84 2.14
N LYS A 410 27.77 -4.72 2.06
CA LYS A 410 28.75 -5.72 2.53
C LYS A 410 29.39 -5.19 3.79
#